data_AF-A0A5M3N7T5-F1
#
_entry.id   AF-A0A5M3N7T5-F1
#
_cell.length_a   1.000
_cell.length_b   1.000
_cell.length_c   1.000
_cell.angle_alpha   90.00
_cell.angle_beta   90.00
_cell.angle_gamma   90.00
#
_symmetry.space_group_name_H-M   'P 1'
#
loop_
_entity.id
_entity.type
_entity.pdbx_description
1 polymer ?
#
loop_
_entity_poly.entity_id
_entity_poly.type
_entity_poly.pdbx_seq_one_letter_code
_entity_poly.pdbx_strand_id
1 'polypeptide(L)'
;MPDGSLALLADLPVELYETIIGHLSADDLTPTLLSLSRAIPRSPVPLHLLLRTVQISRPEQVVQLHRRLHRATEERSWVHHLSLHSWTLDPDVVINLIKLLPSIITLRVHIGLTFGPEHVQELVQKPLPDLKCLVLRFRPYVQRATYYQFLKGAYYDPVLTVLAAWPTSSLARLSIVQDPLDAEISKQQRFAQPLVFFRLDPLTTLINSPCLRPLISLRISVPSRQVVRFICNVTKSVPRLDLLDLSTCNISLNDIEVITSSFPDLRHLVLDRCDVGRVIALRGGWSALGKACALSTVKRAKDREKKLKTWLERNPSLSPAPAPPAAVQNAMYRRSAKAGRKGVATATISLREPSSSSAQAPPPARPPGGTNVVKVRIYPSTPKISSINTSEPDAEYEVARGEFEEGWEDGITQVFAVRNRLHTSWKNKIKVMRFTEETISGEGFDGLEDIPDAEYFDGAIAELAAVRTPLLCLSGVGAGGSEHALRCGHKEVETAWGDAYQ
;
A
#
# COMPACT_ATOMS: atom_id res chain seq x y z
N MET A 1 -15.42 64.49 0.61
CA MET A 1 -15.59 63.03 0.66
C MET A 1 -15.55 62.55 -0.77
N PRO A 2 -14.47 61.90 -1.24
CA PRO A 2 -14.47 61.35 -2.59
C PRO A 2 -15.54 60.26 -2.67
N ASP A 3 -16.31 60.25 -3.76
CA ASP A 3 -17.28 59.23 -4.08
C ASP A 3 -16.63 57.85 -3.95
N GLY A 4 -16.93 57.16 -2.86
CA GLY A 4 -16.56 55.78 -2.66
C GLY A 4 -17.33 54.95 -3.66
N SER A 5 -16.79 54.82 -4.87
CA SER A 5 -17.22 53.87 -5.88
C SER A 5 -17.16 52.50 -5.21
N LEU A 6 -18.31 52.01 -4.76
CA LEU A 6 -18.48 50.63 -4.35
C LEU A 6 -18.14 49.81 -5.59
N ALA A 7 -16.97 49.19 -5.60
CA ALA A 7 -16.59 48.25 -6.64
C ALA A 7 -17.70 47.19 -6.70
N LEU A 8 -18.53 47.25 -7.74
CA LEU A 8 -19.59 46.28 -7.93
C LEU A 8 -18.90 44.96 -8.25
N LEU A 9 -19.44 43.87 -7.71
CA LEU A 9 -18.91 42.53 -7.97
C LEU A 9 -18.74 42.31 -9.48
N ALA A 10 -19.63 42.87 -10.31
CA ALA A 10 -19.62 42.76 -11.77
C ALA A 10 -18.38 43.35 -12.46
N ASP A 11 -17.63 44.25 -11.81
CA ASP A 11 -16.47 44.93 -12.37
C ASP A 11 -15.14 44.26 -11.97
N LEU A 12 -15.19 43.12 -11.26
CA LEU A 12 -13.99 42.38 -10.90
C LEU A 12 -13.31 41.77 -12.15
N PRO A 13 -11.97 41.87 -12.26
CA PRO A 13 -11.22 41.16 -13.28
C PRO A 13 -11.31 39.63 -13.09
N VAL A 14 -11.15 38.88 -14.18
CA VAL A 14 -11.35 37.42 -14.22
C VAL A 14 -10.45 36.67 -13.23
N GLU A 15 -9.24 37.17 -13.00
CA GLU A 15 -8.25 36.59 -12.09
C GLU A 15 -8.73 36.63 -10.62
N LEU A 16 -9.47 37.67 -10.24
CA LEU A 16 -10.07 37.76 -8.91
C LEU A 16 -11.23 36.78 -8.77
N TYR A 17 -12.02 36.58 -9.82
CA TYR A 17 -13.03 35.51 -9.84
C TYR A 17 -12.39 34.14 -9.68
N GLU A 18 -11.36 33.83 -10.47
CA GLU A 18 -10.64 32.56 -10.37
C GLU A 18 -10.09 32.33 -8.96
N THR A 19 -9.56 33.37 -8.32
CA THR A 19 -9.06 33.30 -6.94
C THR A 19 -10.19 33.01 -5.94
N ILE A 20 -11.30 33.76 -6.01
CA ILE A 20 -12.45 33.59 -5.12
C ILE A 20 -13.06 32.19 -5.30
N ILE A 21 -13.27 31.78 -6.55
CA ILE A 21 -13.85 30.49 -6.91
C ILE A 21 -12.90 29.34 -6.53
N GLY A 22 -11.59 29.58 -6.57
CA GLY A 22 -10.57 28.62 -6.15
C GLY A 22 -10.64 28.22 -4.66
N HIS A 23 -11.35 28.99 -3.83
CA HIS A 23 -11.61 28.64 -2.42
C HIS A 23 -12.85 27.76 -2.22
N LEU A 24 -13.68 27.56 -3.25
CA LEU A 24 -14.88 26.73 -3.14
C LEU A 24 -14.52 25.24 -3.14
N SER A 25 -15.33 24.44 -2.43
CA SER A 25 -15.27 22.99 -2.53
C SER A 25 -15.62 22.55 -3.96
N ALA A 26 -15.14 21.36 -4.37
CA ALA A 26 -15.47 20.83 -5.69
C ALA A 26 -16.98 20.63 -5.89
N ASP A 27 -17.70 20.34 -4.81
CA ASP A 27 -19.15 20.10 -4.82
C ASP A 27 -19.94 21.41 -4.98
N ASP A 28 -19.45 22.50 -4.38
CA ASP A 28 -20.08 23.82 -4.46
C ASP A 28 -19.67 24.61 -5.71
N LEU A 29 -18.57 24.23 -6.36
CA LEU A 29 -17.99 24.95 -7.50
C LEU A 29 -18.99 25.15 -8.64
N THR A 30 -19.57 24.06 -9.14
CA THR A 30 -20.49 24.08 -10.28
C THR A 30 -21.79 24.85 -10.00
N PRO A 31 -22.55 24.58 -8.91
CA PRO A 31 -23.77 25.31 -8.63
C PRO A 31 -23.50 26.80 -8.37
N THR A 32 -22.38 27.13 -7.72
CA THR A 32 -22.00 28.52 -7.46
C THR A 32 -21.64 29.26 -8.74
N LEU A 33 -20.80 28.66 -9.60
CA LEU A 33 -20.44 29.24 -10.90
C LEU A 33 -21.66 29.47 -11.80
N LEU A 34 -22.58 28.51 -11.86
CA LEU A 34 -23.81 28.67 -12.62
C LEU A 34 -24.69 29.78 -12.03
N SER A 35 -24.79 29.86 -10.71
CA SER A 35 -25.55 30.91 -10.03
C SER A 35 -24.94 32.28 -10.27
N LEU A 36 -23.62 32.42 -10.19
CA LEU A 36 -22.89 33.64 -10.51
C LEU A 36 -23.10 34.06 -11.98
N SER A 37 -22.95 33.13 -12.92
CA SER A 37 -23.15 33.42 -14.35
C SER A 37 -24.57 33.93 -14.67
N ARG A 38 -25.57 33.52 -13.87
CA ARG A 38 -26.95 33.97 -14.01
C ARG A 38 -27.19 35.30 -13.29
N ALA A 39 -26.62 35.47 -12.10
CA ALA A 39 -26.82 36.66 -11.28
C ALA A 39 -26.13 37.90 -11.85
N ILE A 40 -24.96 37.72 -12.48
CA ILE A 40 -24.14 38.81 -13.04
C ILE A 40 -23.68 38.47 -14.47
N PRO A 41 -24.59 38.39 -15.45
CA PRO A 41 -24.31 37.86 -16.78
C PRO A 41 -23.31 38.67 -17.61
N ARG A 42 -23.03 39.92 -17.22
CA ARG A 42 -22.05 40.79 -17.89
C ARG A 42 -20.64 40.69 -17.32
N SER A 43 -20.51 40.05 -16.16
CA SER A 43 -19.22 39.87 -15.50
C SER A 43 -18.40 38.81 -16.23
N PRO A 44 -17.05 38.93 -16.28
CA PRO A 44 -16.15 37.93 -16.86
C PRO A 44 -16.01 36.69 -15.96
N VAL A 45 -17.13 36.04 -15.61
CA VAL A 45 -17.13 34.82 -14.81
C VAL A 45 -16.43 33.70 -15.61
N PRO A 46 -15.39 33.05 -15.05
CA PRO A 46 -14.58 32.07 -15.77
C PRO A 46 -15.33 30.75 -15.99
N LEU A 47 -16.16 30.69 -17.04
CA LEU A 47 -16.99 29.52 -17.36
C LEU A 47 -16.18 28.27 -17.72
N HIS A 48 -14.91 28.42 -18.12
CA HIS A 48 -14.02 27.28 -18.38
C HIS A 48 -13.82 26.41 -17.12
N LEU A 49 -13.96 26.98 -15.92
CA LEU A 49 -13.91 26.23 -14.66
C LEU A 49 -15.06 25.23 -14.51
N LEU A 50 -16.18 25.40 -15.22
CA LEU A 50 -17.27 24.40 -15.26
C LEU A 50 -16.83 23.09 -15.92
N LEU A 51 -15.84 23.15 -16.82
CA LEU A 51 -15.30 21.97 -17.49
C LEU A 51 -14.08 21.39 -16.77
N ARG A 52 -13.56 22.08 -15.74
CA ARG A 52 -12.40 21.61 -14.96
C ARG A 52 -12.65 20.28 -14.28
N THR A 53 -13.84 20.14 -13.70
CA THR A 53 -14.29 18.92 -13.00
C THR A 53 -15.61 18.47 -13.60
N VAL A 54 -15.57 17.39 -14.36
CA VAL A 54 -16.75 16.81 -15.01
C VAL A 54 -17.16 15.53 -14.29
N GLN A 55 -18.40 15.52 -13.81
CA GLN A 55 -19.03 14.33 -13.24
C GLN A 55 -20.17 13.86 -14.17
N ILE A 56 -20.11 12.58 -14.56
CA ILE A 56 -21.07 11.94 -15.45
C ILE A 56 -21.80 10.85 -14.67
N SER A 57 -23.06 11.12 -14.32
CA SER A 57 -23.91 10.18 -13.59
C SER A 57 -24.92 9.48 -14.50
N ARG A 58 -25.22 10.05 -15.66
CA ARG A 58 -26.16 9.51 -16.65
C ARG A 58 -25.47 9.20 -17.98
N PRO A 59 -25.84 8.11 -18.68
CA PRO A 59 -25.21 7.75 -19.95
C PRO A 59 -25.31 8.82 -21.03
N GLU A 60 -26.41 9.56 -21.13
CA GLU A 60 -26.60 10.54 -22.19
C GLU A 60 -25.61 11.70 -22.08
N GLN A 61 -25.13 12.00 -20.86
CA GLN A 61 -24.18 13.06 -20.60
C GLN A 61 -22.81 12.78 -21.23
N VAL A 62 -22.38 11.51 -21.34
CA VAL A 62 -21.10 11.16 -21.99
C VAL A 62 -21.12 11.48 -23.47
N VAL A 63 -22.25 11.20 -24.14
CA VAL A 63 -22.43 11.47 -25.56
C VAL A 63 -22.50 12.98 -25.80
N GLN A 64 -23.21 13.72 -24.95
CA GLN A 64 -23.29 15.18 -25.03
C GLN A 64 -21.93 15.84 -24.83
N LEU A 65 -21.17 15.41 -23.81
CA LEU A 65 -19.84 15.92 -23.56
C LEU A 65 -18.88 15.59 -24.70
N HIS A 66 -18.88 14.35 -25.18
CA HIS A 66 -18.07 13.94 -26.32
C HIS A 66 -18.37 14.81 -27.56
N ARG A 67 -19.65 15.01 -27.91
CA ARG A 67 -20.05 15.87 -29.04
C ARG A 67 -19.59 17.32 -28.86
N ARG A 68 -19.66 17.86 -27.64
CA ARG A 68 -19.21 19.21 -27.31
C ARG A 68 -17.71 19.35 -27.50
N LEU A 69 -16.92 18.50 -26.84
CA LEU A 69 -15.45 18.54 -26.87
C LEU A 69 -14.89 18.18 -28.25
N HIS A 70 -15.60 17.37 -29.02
CA HIS A 70 -15.24 17.10 -30.40
C HIS A 70 -15.30 18.39 -31.25
N ARG A 71 -16.31 19.26 -31.04
CA ARG A 71 -16.48 20.52 -31.78
C ARG A 71 -15.58 21.64 -31.27
N ALA A 72 -15.37 21.72 -29.96
CA ALA A 72 -14.59 22.79 -29.33
C ALA A 72 -13.23 22.24 -28.86
N THR A 73 -12.20 22.36 -29.70
CA THR A 73 -10.86 21.80 -29.44
C THR A 73 -10.16 22.43 -28.24
N GLU A 74 -10.37 23.72 -28.00
CA GLU A 74 -9.76 24.45 -26.88
C GLU A 74 -10.27 23.95 -25.53
N GLU A 75 -11.58 23.65 -25.44
CA GLU A 75 -12.24 23.15 -24.23
C GLU A 75 -11.68 21.80 -23.75
N ARG A 76 -11.05 21.02 -24.63
CA ARG A 76 -10.45 19.72 -24.29
C ARG A 76 -9.35 19.86 -23.24
N SER A 77 -8.61 20.96 -23.30
CA SER A 77 -7.49 21.23 -22.39
C SER A 77 -7.96 21.64 -20.99
N TRP A 78 -9.22 22.10 -20.87
CA TRP A 78 -9.78 22.56 -19.60
C TRP A 78 -10.22 21.41 -18.69
N VAL A 79 -10.44 20.21 -19.23
CA VAL A 79 -10.89 19.05 -18.44
C VAL A 79 -9.71 18.39 -17.73
N HIS A 80 -9.64 18.59 -16.41
CA HIS A 80 -8.59 18.02 -15.57
C HIS A 80 -9.08 16.84 -14.72
N HIS A 81 -10.34 16.83 -14.33
CA HIS A 81 -10.93 15.76 -13.53
C HIS A 81 -12.17 15.21 -14.23
N LEU A 82 -12.14 13.93 -14.57
CA LEU A 82 -13.27 13.22 -15.17
C LEU A 82 -13.69 12.07 -14.27
N SER A 83 -14.93 12.12 -13.79
CA SER A 83 -15.54 11.06 -12.98
C SER A 83 -16.76 10.48 -13.68
N LEU A 84 -16.70 9.19 -14.00
CA LEU A 84 -17.73 8.44 -14.69
C LEU A 84 -18.40 7.49 -13.69
N HIS A 85 -19.55 7.88 -13.15
CA HIS A 85 -20.24 7.16 -12.07
C HIS A 85 -21.31 6.17 -12.57
N SER A 86 -21.74 6.29 -13.82
CA SER A 86 -22.74 5.39 -14.39
C SER A 86 -22.14 4.03 -14.74
N TRP A 87 -22.87 2.96 -14.39
CA TRP A 87 -22.48 1.57 -14.66
C TRP A 87 -22.87 1.06 -16.06
N THR A 88 -23.64 1.86 -16.81
CA THR A 88 -24.23 1.46 -18.10
C THR A 88 -23.78 2.38 -19.23
N LEU A 89 -22.53 2.88 -19.14
CA LEU A 89 -21.94 3.72 -20.18
C LEU A 89 -21.58 2.89 -21.40
N ASP A 90 -21.69 3.50 -22.57
CA ASP A 90 -21.12 2.96 -23.80
C ASP A 90 -19.58 3.06 -23.72
N PRO A 91 -18.86 1.92 -23.69
CA PRO A 91 -17.40 1.91 -23.52
C PRO A 91 -16.68 2.60 -24.67
N ASP A 92 -17.17 2.48 -25.91
CA ASP A 92 -16.51 3.06 -27.09
C ASP A 92 -16.58 4.59 -27.04
N VAL A 93 -17.72 5.14 -26.62
CA VAL A 93 -17.87 6.59 -26.45
C VAL A 93 -16.98 7.09 -25.32
N VAL A 94 -16.86 6.34 -24.22
CA VAL A 94 -15.97 6.70 -23.10
C VAL A 94 -14.51 6.70 -23.52
N ILE A 95 -14.05 5.66 -24.23
CA ILE A 95 -12.68 5.55 -24.74
C ILE A 95 -12.37 6.72 -25.68
N ASN A 96 -13.28 7.01 -26.61
CA ASN A 96 -13.11 8.12 -27.54
C ASN A 96 -13.09 9.48 -26.82
N LEU A 97 -13.94 9.67 -25.81
CA LEU A 97 -13.92 10.86 -24.97
C LEU A 97 -12.56 11.03 -24.26
N ILE A 98 -12.05 10.00 -23.59
CA ILE A 98 -10.79 10.07 -22.85
C ILE A 98 -9.61 10.38 -23.80
N LYS A 99 -9.61 9.80 -25.01
CA LYS A 99 -8.60 10.09 -26.04
C LYS A 99 -8.58 11.57 -26.47
N LEU A 100 -9.66 12.32 -26.26
CA LEU A 100 -9.72 13.75 -26.56
C LEU A 100 -9.11 14.63 -25.45
N LEU A 101 -8.82 14.09 -24.26
CA LEU A 101 -8.41 14.87 -23.08
C LEU A 101 -6.89 14.80 -22.86
N PRO A 102 -6.12 15.81 -23.32
CA PRO A 102 -4.65 15.76 -23.23
C PRO A 102 -4.10 15.95 -21.82
N SER A 103 -4.82 16.66 -20.94
CA SER A 103 -4.31 17.16 -19.65
C SER A 103 -5.12 16.63 -18.45
N ILE A 104 -5.61 15.40 -18.57
CA ILE A 104 -6.37 14.75 -17.50
C ILE A 104 -5.44 14.40 -16.32
N ILE A 105 -5.81 14.89 -15.14
CA ILE A 105 -5.08 14.70 -13.88
C ILE A 105 -5.73 13.59 -13.05
N THR A 106 -7.05 13.56 -13.01
CA THR A 106 -7.82 12.53 -12.29
C THR A 106 -8.82 11.86 -13.23
N LEU A 107 -8.75 10.54 -13.30
CA LEU A 107 -9.70 9.72 -14.05
C LEU A 107 -10.34 8.71 -13.10
N ARG A 108 -11.67 8.77 -12.95
CA ARG A 108 -12.45 7.78 -12.21
C ARG A 108 -13.45 7.12 -13.14
N VAL A 109 -13.43 5.78 -13.19
CA VAL A 109 -14.27 5.00 -14.09
C VAL A 109 -14.95 3.89 -13.32
N HIS A 110 -16.29 3.90 -13.33
CA HIS A 110 -17.13 2.79 -12.90
C HIS A 110 -17.32 1.81 -14.07
N ILE A 111 -16.79 0.60 -13.90
CA ILE A 111 -16.76 -0.47 -14.89
C ILE A 111 -17.88 -1.45 -14.55
N GLY A 112 -19.00 -1.29 -15.25
CA GLY A 112 -20.15 -2.18 -15.16
C GLY A 112 -20.17 -3.23 -16.27
N LEU A 113 -21.35 -3.79 -16.54
CA LEU A 113 -21.54 -4.91 -17.47
C LEU A 113 -21.37 -4.53 -18.94
N THR A 114 -21.45 -3.25 -19.30
CA THR A 114 -21.24 -2.83 -20.69
C THR A 114 -19.76 -2.84 -21.08
N PHE A 115 -18.85 -2.80 -20.10
CA PHE A 115 -17.43 -2.90 -20.33
C PHE A 115 -17.00 -4.36 -20.45
N GLY A 116 -16.17 -4.63 -21.45
CA GLY A 116 -15.44 -5.89 -21.59
C GLY A 116 -13.97 -5.66 -21.22
N PRO A 117 -13.19 -6.72 -20.97
CA PRO A 117 -11.75 -6.60 -20.71
C PRO A 117 -11.00 -5.82 -21.79
N GLU A 118 -11.35 -6.04 -23.05
CA GLU A 118 -10.79 -5.35 -24.22
C GLU A 118 -11.01 -3.83 -24.16
N HIS A 119 -12.20 -3.39 -23.73
CA HIS A 119 -12.51 -1.96 -23.61
C HIS A 119 -11.68 -1.30 -22.52
N VAL A 120 -11.54 -1.94 -21.35
CA VAL A 120 -10.73 -1.39 -20.25
C VAL A 120 -9.25 -1.44 -20.62
N GLN A 121 -8.81 -2.48 -21.32
CA GLN A 121 -7.45 -2.57 -21.85
C GLN A 121 -7.15 -1.43 -22.82
N GLU A 122 -8.06 -1.14 -23.76
CA GLU A 122 -7.93 -0.02 -24.70
C GLU A 122 -7.92 1.33 -23.98
N LEU A 123 -8.77 1.50 -22.96
CA LEU A 123 -8.86 2.71 -22.14
C LEU A 123 -7.52 3.05 -21.47
N VAL A 124 -6.77 2.06 -21.02
CA VAL A 124 -5.44 2.24 -20.39
C VAL A 124 -4.28 1.95 -21.34
N GLN A 125 -4.52 1.68 -22.63
CA GLN A 125 -3.47 1.27 -23.56
C GLN A 125 -2.45 2.38 -23.81
N LYS A 126 -2.93 3.63 -23.92
CA LYS A 126 -2.07 4.79 -24.09
C LYS A 126 -1.84 5.44 -22.71
N PRO A 127 -0.58 5.62 -22.28
CA PRO A 127 -0.28 6.35 -21.06
C PRO A 127 -0.85 7.77 -21.11
N LEU A 128 -1.40 8.21 -19.98
CA LEU A 128 -1.89 9.58 -19.80
C LEU A 128 -0.80 10.34 -19.02
N PRO A 129 -0.03 11.24 -19.67
CA PRO A 129 1.22 11.76 -19.13
C PRO A 129 1.04 12.57 -17.84
N ASP A 130 -0.03 13.36 -17.76
CA ASP A 130 -0.34 14.23 -16.62
C ASP A 130 -1.18 13.55 -15.53
N LEU A 131 -1.53 12.27 -15.72
CA LEU A 131 -2.41 11.55 -14.82
C LEU A 131 -1.71 11.33 -13.47
N LYS A 132 -2.35 11.82 -12.41
CA LYS A 132 -1.90 11.68 -11.02
C LYS A 132 -2.77 10.72 -10.22
N CYS A 133 -4.03 10.55 -10.60
CA CYS A 133 -4.98 9.69 -9.91
C CYS A 133 -5.81 8.87 -10.89
N LEU A 134 -5.72 7.54 -10.78
CA LEU A 134 -6.51 6.59 -11.55
C LEU A 134 -7.37 5.75 -10.60
N VAL A 135 -8.69 5.79 -10.79
CA VAL A 135 -9.65 4.99 -10.03
C VAL A 135 -10.46 4.12 -10.97
N LEU A 136 -10.33 2.80 -10.83
CA LEU A 136 -11.08 1.79 -11.55
C LEU A 136 -11.93 1.01 -10.54
N ARG A 137 -13.25 1.21 -10.58
CA ARG A 137 -14.20 0.53 -9.71
C ARG A 137 -15.03 -0.45 -10.53
N PHE A 138 -14.97 -1.73 -10.21
CA PHE A 138 -15.62 -2.82 -10.94
C PHE A 138 -16.85 -3.30 -10.19
N ARG A 139 -17.99 -3.35 -10.89
CA ARG A 139 -19.22 -3.96 -10.38
C ARG A 139 -19.69 -5.01 -11.38
N PRO A 140 -19.18 -6.26 -11.28
CA PRO A 140 -19.45 -7.30 -12.26
C PRO A 140 -20.83 -7.96 -12.09
N TYR A 141 -21.63 -7.54 -11.11
CA TYR A 141 -22.89 -8.21 -10.79
C TYR A 141 -24.00 -7.83 -11.75
N VAL A 142 -24.68 -8.85 -12.24
CA VAL A 142 -25.97 -8.70 -12.92
C VAL A 142 -27.06 -8.93 -11.90
N GLN A 143 -28.07 -8.04 -11.82
CA GLN A 143 -29.27 -8.29 -11.02
C GLN A 143 -30.07 -9.52 -11.53
N ARG A 144 -29.83 -9.92 -12.79
CA ARG A 144 -30.41 -11.09 -13.45
C ARG A 144 -29.30 -11.88 -14.13
N ALA A 145 -29.18 -13.18 -13.90
CA ALA A 145 -28.14 -14.01 -14.52
C ALA A 145 -28.14 -13.93 -16.07
N THR A 146 -27.42 -12.98 -16.66
CA THR A 146 -27.08 -13.00 -18.08
C THR A 146 -25.80 -13.83 -18.18
N TYR A 147 -26.02 -15.15 -18.27
CA TYR A 147 -25.01 -16.21 -18.28
C TYR A 147 -23.89 -16.02 -19.32
N TYR A 148 -24.05 -15.10 -20.27
CA TYR A 148 -23.20 -14.93 -21.44
C TYR A 148 -21.80 -14.36 -21.15
N GLN A 149 -21.66 -13.38 -20.25
CA GLN A 149 -20.35 -12.80 -19.93
C GLN A 149 -19.49 -13.72 -19.06
N PHE A 150 -20.14 -14.53 -18.22
CA PHE A 150 -19.47 -15.51 -17.37
C PHE A 150 -18.87 -16.66 -18.20
N LEU A 151 -19.59 -17.14 -19.22
CA LEU A 151 -19.13 -18.24 -20.07
C LEU A 151 -17.91 -17.91 -20.95
N LYS A 152 -17.68 -16.63 -21.28
CA LYS A 152 -16.53 -16.23 -22.10
C LYS A 152 -15.23 -16.06 -21.30
N GLY A 153 -15.26 -16.18 -19.96
CA GLY A 153 -14.06 -16.00 -19.14
C GLY A 153 -13.47 -14.59 -19.26
N ALA A 154 -14.34 -13.56 -19.27
CA ALA A 154 -13.94 -12.17 -19.43
C ALA A 154 -13.25 -11.64 -18.15
N TYR A 155 -11.97 -11.98 -17.98
CA TYR A 155 -11.14 -11.53 -16.86
C TYR A 155 -10.35 -10.27 -17.24
N TYR A 156 -10.20 -9.36 -16.28
CA TYR A 156 -9.53 -8.07 -16.47
C TYR A 156 -8.03 -8.13 -16.16
N ASP A 157 -7.46 -9.32 -15.97
CA ASP A 157 -6.03 -9.54 -15.72
C ASP A 157 -5.10 -8.79 -16.71
N PRO A 158 -5.40 -8.72 -18.03
CA PRO A 158 -4.56 -7.99 -18.98
C PRO A 158 -4.44 -6.50 -18.71
N VAL A 159 -5.45 -5.88 -18.08
CA VAL A 159 -5.44 -4.45 -17.72
C VAL A 159 -4.26 -4.12 -16.82
N LEU A 160 -3.98 -4.99 -15.84
CA LEU A 160 -2.85 -4.83 -14.92
C LEU A 160 -1.51 -4.91 -15.65
N THR A 161 -1.42 -5.76 -16.67
CA THR A 161 -0.21 -5.93 -17.48
C THR A 161 0.03 -4.70 -18.37
N VAL A 162 -1.03 -4.15 -18.96
CA VAL A 162 -0.94 -2.93 -19.78
C VAL A 162 -0.57 -1.72 -18.93
N LEU A 163 -1.17 -1.56 -17.75
CA LEU A 163 -0.78 -0.52 -16.79
C LEU A 163 0.68 -0.67 -16.36
N ALA A 164 1.14 -1.90 -16.15
CA ALA A 164 2.53 -2.18 -15.78
C ALA A 164 3.53 -1.79 -16.89
N ALA A 165 3.10 -1.76 -18.15
CA ALA A 165 3.91 -1.36 -19.29
C ALA A 165 4.00 0.15 -19.49
N TRP A 166 3.30 0.96 -18.69
CA TRP A 166 3.42 2.41 -18.76
C TRP A 166 4.85 2.86 -18.46
N PRO A 167 5.33 3.91 -19.15
CA PRO A 167 6.61 4.53 -18.80
C PRO A 167 6.52 5.17 -17.41
N THR A 168 7.66 5.67 -16.91
CA THR A 168 7.65 6.51 -15.70
C THR A 168 6.64 7.64 -15.87
N SER A 169 5.64 7.69 -15.00
CA SER A 169 4.52 8.63 -15.05
C SER A 169 4.43 9.42 -13.75
N SER A 170 3.55 10.41 -13.68
CA SER A 170 3.24 11.15 -12.46
C SER A 170 2.16 10.48 -11.59
N LEU A 171 1.89 9.19 -11.79
CA LEU A 171 0.78 8.51 -11.13
C LEU A 171 1.05 8.34 -9.62
N ALA A 172 0.50 9.25 -8.83
CA ALA A 172 0.66 9.29 -7.38
C ALA A 172 -0.38 8.44 -6.64
N ARG A 173 -1.54 8.17 -7.27
CA ARG A 173 -2.65 7.44 -6.66
C ARG A 173 -3.25 6.43 -7.64
N LEU A 174 -3.40 5.19 -7.19
CA LEU A 174 -4.00 4.11 -7.96
C LEU A 174 -5.03 3.38 -7.10
N SER A 175 -6.21 3.20 -7.66
CA SER A 175 -7.31 2.47 -7.03
C SER A 175 -7.89 1.46 -7.99
N ILE A 176 -7.88 0.19 -7.58
CA ILE A 176 -8.50 -0.92 -8.29
C ILE A 176 -9.40 -1.64 -7.28
N VAL A 177 -10.70 -1.41 -7.41
CA VAL A 177 -11.70 -1.89 -6.46
C VAL A 177 -12.69 -2.78 -7.19
N GLN A 178 -12.91 -3.98 -6.70
CA GLN A 178 -14.07 -4.79 -7.04
C GLN A 178 -15.08 -4.66 -5.89
N ASP A 179 -16.28 -4.17 -6.18
CA ASP A 179 -17.34 -4.09 -5.18
C ASP A 179 -17.67 -5.48 -4.63
N PRO A 180 -17.91 -5.64 -3.31
CA PRO A 180 -18.37 -6.89 -2.75
C PRO A 180 -19.81 -7.20 -3.19
N LEU A 181 -20.19 -8.47 -3.13
CA LEU A 181 -21.56 -8.87 -3.45
C LEU A 181 -22.48 -8.37 -2.34
N ASP A 182 -23.57 -7.72 -2.71
CA ASP A 182 -24.60 -7.31 -1.76
C ASP A 182 -25.08 -8.53 -0.96
N ALA A 183 -25.06 -8.40 0.38
CA ALA A 183 -25.42 -9.48 1.28
C ALA A 183 -26.84 -10.01 1.03
N GLU A 184 -27.77 -9.13 0.62
CA GLU A 184 -29.15 -9.52 0.32
C GLU A 184 -29.24 -10.32 -0.98
N ILE A 185 -28.47 -9.93 -2.01
CA ILE A 185 -28.38 -10.69 -3.27
C ILE A 185 -27.72 -12.04 -3.04
N SER A 186 -26.65 -12.07 -2.22
CA SER A 186 -25.93 -13.30 -1.86
C SER A 186 -26.85 -14.33 -1.19
N LYS A 187 -27.67 -13.89 -0.22
CA LYS A 187 -28.66 -14.74 0.47
C LYS A 187 -29.71 -15.29 -0.49
N GLN A 188 -30.18 -14.47 -1.44
CA GLN A 188 -31.28 -14.82 -2.33
C GLN A 188 -30.87 -15.75 -3.47
N GLN A 189 -29.72 -15.53 -4.11
CA GLN A 189 -29.44 -16.13 -5.42
C GLN A 189 -28.51 -17.34 -5.42
N ARG A 190 -27.97 -17.80 -4.28
CA ARG A 190 -26.93 -18.86 -4.22
C ARG A 190 -25.82 -18.68 -5.27
N PHE A 191 -25.58 -17.44 -5.70
CA PHE A 191 -24.72 -17.14 -6.84
C PHE A 191 -23.32 -16.84 -6.32
N ALA A 192 -22.31 -17.50 -6.89
CA ALA A 192 -20.93 -17.19 -6.58
C ALA A 192 -20.60 -15.80 -7.14
N GLN A 193 -19.88 -14.99 -6.37
CA GLN A 193 -19.38 -13.70 -6.84
C GLN A 193 -18.51 -13.88 -8.09
N PRO A 194 -18.83 -13.23 -9.22
CA PRO A 194 -17.96 -13.24 -10.39
C PRO A 194 -16.58 -12.68 -10.04
N LEU A 195 -15.54 -13.41 -10.43
CA LEU A 195 -14.17 -12.96 -10.27
C LEU A 195 -13.85 -11.99 -11.42
N VAL A 196 -13.58 -10.72 -11.09
CA VAL A 196 -13.09 -9.73 -12.07
C VAL A 196 -11.67 -10.09 -12.49
N PHE A 197 -10.84 -10.46 -11.51
CA PHE A 197 -9.47 -10.89 -11.70
C PHE A 197 -9.33 -12.38 -11.39
N PHE A 198 -9.02 -13.18 -12.41
CA PHE A 198 -8.79 -14.60 -12.22
C PHE A 198 -7.40 -14.83 -11.62
N ARG A 199 -6.38 -14.21 -12.22
CA ARG A 199 -5.00 -14.23 -11.77
C ARG A 199 -4.61 -12.88 -11.20
N LEU A 200 -3.86 -12.94 -10.10
CA LEU A 200 -3.32 -11.77 -9.44
C LEU A 200 -1.80 -11.67 -9.60
N ASP A 201 -1.15 -12.62 -10.29
CA ASP A 201 0.27 -12.53 -10.64
C ASP A 201 0.64 -11.20 -11.33
N PRO A 202 -0.19 -10.66 -12.26
CA PRO A 202 0.09 -9.37 -12.89
C PRO A 202 0.18 -8.18 -11.93
N LEU A 203 -0.41 -8.27 -10.72
CA LEU A 203 -0.21 -7.24 -9.69
C LEU A 203 1.26 -7.14 -9.29
N THR A 204 1.99 -8.26 -9.28
CA THR A 204 3.43 -8.26 -8.98
C THR A 204 4.17 -7.44 -10.04
N THR A 205 3.86 -7.63 -11.32
CA THR A 205 4.45 -6.87 -12.42
C THR A 205 4.08 -5.39 -12.34
N LEU A 206 2.82 -5.08 -12.04
CA LEU A 206 2.32 -3.71 -11.89
C LEU A 206 3.01 -2.96 -10.76
N ILE A 207 3.10 -3.55 -9.57
CA ILE A 207 3.67 -2.93 -8.37
C ILE A 207 5.19 -2.70 -8.51
N ASN A 208 5.86 -3.44 -9.40
CA ASN A 208 7.25 -3.22 -9.78
C ASN A 208 7.45 -2.28 -10.98
N SER A 209 6.36 -1.81 -11.60
CA SER A 209 6.46 -0.97 -12.79
C SER A 209 7.10 0.39 -12.47
N PRO A 210 7.94 0.94 -13.37
CA PRO A 210 8.45 2.30 -13.25
C PRO A 210 7.36 3.37 -13.11
N CYS A 211 6.15 3.12 -13.64
CA CYS A 211 5.03 4.06 -13.57
C CYS A 211 4.51 4.26 -12.13
N LEU A 212 4.72 3.29 -11.23
CA LEU A 212 4.27 3.36 -9.84
C LEU A 212 5.38 3.77 -8.86
N ARG A 213 6.58 4.12 -9.33
CA ARG A 213 7.64 4.64 -8.45
C ARG A 213 7.24 5.86 -7.61
N PRO A 214 6.49 6.85 -8.14
CA PRO A 214 6.04 7.99 -7.33
C PRO A 214 4.73 7.72 -6.59
N LEU A 215 4.23 6.49 -6.58
CA LEU A 215 2.95 6.15 -5.96
C LEU A 215 3.01 6.39 -4.45
N ILE A 216 2.07 7.20 -3.96
CA ILE A 216 1.90 7.56 -2.54
C ILE A 216 0.72 6.79 -1.95
N SER A 217 -0.32 6.56 -2.75
CA SER A 217 -1.55 5.91 -2.29
C SER A 217 -1.96 4.77 -3.21
N LEU A 218 -2.16 3.59 -2.62
CA LEU A 218 -2.57 2.38 -3.33
C LEU A 218 -3.82 1.80 -2.67
N ARG A 219 -4.89 1.63 -3.46
CA ARG A 219 -6.07 0.85 -3.06
C ARG A 219 -6.21 -0.36 -3.97
N ILE A 220 -6.12 -1.57 -3.39
CA ILE A 220 -6.40 -2.83 -4.09
C ILE A 220 -7.42 -3.58 -3.26
N SER A 221 -8.67 -3.58 -3.72
CA SER A 221 -9.80 -4.17 -3.02
C SER A 221 -10.39 -5.27 -3.90
N VAL A 222 -10.04 -6.53 -3.64
CA VAL A 222 -10.56 -7.69 -4.37
C VAL A 222 -11.14 -8.67 -3.35
N PRO A 223 -12.48 -8.72 -3.21
CA PRO A 223 -13.13 -9.41 -2.10
C PRO A 223 -12.64 -10.85 -1.90
N SER A 224 -12.27 -11.18 -0.67
CA SER A 224 -11.82 -12.51 -0.21
C SER A 224 -10.57 -13.07 -0.92
N ARG A 225 -9.82 -12.27 -1.68
CA ARG A 225 -8.59 -12.70 -2.35
C ARG A 225 -7.35 -12.35 -1.53
N GLN A 226 -6.36 -13.24 -1.55
CA GLN A 226 -5.04 -13.00 -0.94
C GLN A 226 -4.17 -12.17 -1.89
N VAL A 227 -4.15 -10.86 -1.68
CA VAL A 227 -3.40 -9.90 -2.50
C VAL A 227 -1.96 -9.68 -2.02
N VAL A 228 -1.72 -9.89 -0.71
CA VAL A 228 -0.46 -9.54 -0.03
C VAL A 228 0.74 -10.26 -0.63
N ARG A 229 0.60 -11.55 -0.94
CA ARG A 229 1.67 -12.35 -1.56
C ARG A 229 2.12 -11.83 -2.93
N PHE A 230 1.33 -10.98 -3.59
CA PHE A 230 1.67 -10.40 -4.90
C PHE A 230 2.26 -9.01 -4.77
N ILE A 231 1.67 -8.17 -3.89
CA ILE A 231 2.14 -6.80 -3.67
C ILE A 231 3.42 -6.74 -2.82
N CYS A 232 3.65 -7.72 -1.93
CA CYS A 232 4.83 -7.79 -1.05
C CYS A 232 5.88 -8.81 -1.50
N ASN A 233 5.69 -9.45 -2.68
CA ASN A 233 6.63 -10.48 -3.15
C ASN A 233 8.03 -9.90 -3.44
N VAL A 234 8.06 -8.67 -3.92
CA VAL A 234 9.29 -8.02 -4.37
C VAL A 234 9.64 -6.91 -3.39
N THR A 235 10.90 -6.89 -2.99
CA THR A 235 11.40 -5.84 -2.12
C THR A 235 11.39 -4.51 -2.86
N LYS A 236 10.87 -3.45 -2.22
CA LYS A 236 10.92 -2.05 -2.67
C LYS A 236 10.00 -1.70 -3.83
N SER A 237 9.00 -2.52 -4.10
CA SER A 237 7.90 -2.10 -4.93
C SER A 237 7.21 -0.91 -4.26
N VAL A 238 6.91 0.15 -5.03
CA VAL A 238 6.28 1.40 -4.54
C VAL A 238 6.93 1.99 -3.26
N PRO A 239 8.20 2.45 -3.32
CA PRO A 239 8.97 2.81 -2.12
C PRO A 239 8.39 3.97 -1.32
N ARG A 240 7.61 4.86 -1.96
CA ARG A 240 7.01 6.05 -1.35
C ARG A 240 5.58 5.82 -0.85
N LEU A 241 5.15 4.56 -0.79
CA LEU A 241 3.79 4.21 -0.40
C LEU A 241 3.53 4.62 1.05
N ASP A 242 2.63 5.58 1.22
CA ASP A 242 2.25 6.18 2.50
C ASP A 242 0.92 5.61 3.01
N LEU A 243 0.01 5.32 2.08
CA LEU A 243 -1.34 4.84 2.38
C LEU A 243 -1.67 3.61 1.52
N LEU A 244 -2.02 2.52 2.20
CA LEU A 244 -2.41 1.25 1.60
C LEU A 244 -3.80 0.84 2.08
N ASP A 245 -4.71 0.67 1.13
CA ASP A 245 -6.08 0.21 1.37
C ASP A 245 -6.28 -1.16 0.71
N LEU A 246 -6.47 -2.18 1.56
CA LEU A 246 -6.73 -3.57 1.17
C LEU A 246 -8.12 -4.02 1.60
N SER A 247 -9.06 -3.10 1.75
CA SER A 247 -10.42 -3.38 2.21
C SER A 247 -11.05 -4.53 1.42
N THR A 248 -11.85 -5.35 2.10
CA THR A 248 -12.51 -6.58 1.61
C THR A 248 -11.59 -7.75 1.22
N CYS A 249 -10.26 -7.58 1.23
CA CYS A 249 -9.35 -8.66 0.88
C CYS A 249 -9.28 -9.74 1.98
N ASN A 250 -8.75 -10.92 1.63
CA ASN A 250 -8.42 -11.94 2.62
C ASN A 250 -7.01 -11.65 3.18
N ILE A 251 -6.98 -11.02 4.35
CA ILE A 251 -5.76 -10.59 5.05
C ILE A 251 -5.69 -11.35 6.38
N SER A 252 -4.52 -11.92 6.69
CA SER A 252 -4.24 -12.52 7.99
C SER A 252 -3.36 -11.61 8.86
N LEU A 253 -3.23 -11.92 10.15
CA LEU A 253 -2.34 -11.17 11.04
C LEU A 253 -0.87 -11.21 10.58
N ASN A 254 -0.42 -12.37 10.06
CA ASN A 254 0.92 -12.52 9.51
C ASN A 254 1.12 -11.65 8.25
N ASP A 255 0.07 -11.44 7.46
CA ASP A 255 0.13 -10.57 6.30
C ASP A 255 0.36 -9.10 6.70
N ILE A 256 -0.23 -8.64 7.80
CA ILE A 256 0.01 -7.27 8.32
C ILE A 256 1.49 -7.08 8.68
N GLU A 257 2.11 -8.09 9.29
CA GLU A 257 3.54 -8.06 9.59
C GLU A 257 4.40 -8.04 8.30
N VAL A 258 3.99 -8.77 7.27
CA VAL A 258 4.65 -8.76 5.96
C VAL A 258 4.49 -7.39 5.27
N ILE A 259 3.30 -6.80 5.30
CA ILE A 259 3.01 -5.47 4.73
C ILE A 259 3.89 -4.41 5.39
N THR A 260 3.85 -4.31 6.72
CA THR A 260 4.57 -3.29 7.50
C THR A 260 6.10 -3.45 7.40
N SER A 261 6.61 -4.67 7.21
CA SER A 261 8.03 -4.89 6.95
C SER A 261 8.45 -4.64 5.48
N SER A 262 7.51 -4.74 4.54
CA SER A 262 7.76 -4.54 3.10
C SER A 262 7.69 -3.07 2.69
N PHE A 263 6.79 -2.28 3.30
CA PHE A 263 6.59 -0.86 3.00
C PHE A 263 7.04 0.01 4.19
N PRO A 264 8.32 0.41 4.22
CA PRO A 264 8.88 1.12 5.38
C PRO A 264 8.27 2.48 5.65
N ASP A 265 7.78 3.17 4.62
CA ASP A 265 7.22 4.51 4.71
C ASP A 265 5.70 4.52 4.90
N LEU A 266 5.08 3.33 5.02
CA LEU A 266 3.65 3.19 5.20
C LEU A 266 3.20 3.80 6.53
N ARG A 267 2.35 4.83 6.47
CA ARG A 267 1.74 5.46 7.64
C ARG A 267 0.31 5.00 7.89
N HIS A 268 -0.42 4.63 6.85
CA HIS A 268 -1.84 4.33 6.96
C HIS A 268 -2.17 2.99 6.30
N LEU A 269 -2.77 2.08 7.07
CA LEU A 269 -3.22 0.77 6.58
C LEU A 269 -4.72 0.62 6.82
N VAL A 270 -5.49 0.42 5.75
CA VAL A 270 -6.95 0.24 5.79
C VAL A 270 -7.32 -1.18 5.40
N LEU A 271 -8.06 -1.85 6.30
CA LEU A 271 -8.41 -3.27 6.26
C LEU A 271 -9.90 -3.48 6.50
N ASP A 272 -10.74 -2.54 6.06
CA ASP A 272 -12.17 -2.62 6.30
C ASP A 272 -12.77 -3.86 5.67
N ARG A 273 -13.72 -4.47 6.38
CA ARG A 273 -14.44 -5.67 5.94
C ARG A 273 -13.51 -6.83 5.56
N CYS A 274 -12.28 -6.86 6.07
CA CYS A 274 -11.39 -8.02 5.98
C CYS A 274 -11.73 -9.02 7.08
N ASP A 275 -11.49 -10.31 6.84
CA ASP A 275 -11.71 -11.37 7.84
C ASP A 275 -10.80 -11.20 9.08
N VAL A 276 -9.73 -10.42 8.95
CA VAL A 276 -8.74 -10.17 10.00
C VAL A 276 -9.37 -9.57 11.25
N GLY A 277 -10.35 -8.67 11.13
CA GLY A 277 -11.00 -8.04 12.29
C GLY A 277 -11.58 -9.09 13.24
N ARG A 278 -12.35 -10.05 12.68
CA ARG A 278 -12.95 -11.13 13.46
C ARG A 278 -11.93 -12.04 14.16
N VAL A 279 -10.76 -12.24 13.55
CA VAL A 279 -9.68 -13.04 14.15
C VAL A 279 -8.96 -12.25 15.23
N ILE A 280 -8.79 -10.94 15.04
CA ILE A 280 -8.14 -10.04 16.00
C ILE A 280 -9.04 -9.80 17.22
N ALA A 281 -10.37 -9.79 17.05
CA ALA A 281 -11.33 -9.68 18.14
C ALA A 281 -11.35 -10.91 19.08
N LEU A 282 -10.62 -11.98 18.76
CA LEU A 282 -10.34 -13.03 19.74
C LEU A 282 -9.41 -12.48 20.83
N ARG A 283 -9.62 -12.90 22.07
CA ARG A 283 -8.92 -12.39 23.27
C ARG A 283 -7.40 -12.23 23.06
N GLY A 284 -6.91 -11.00 23.17
CA GLY A 284 -5.48 -10.65 23.02
C GLY A 284 -4.99 -10.51 21.58
N GLY A 285 -5.86 -10.62 20.58
CA GLY A 285 -5.49 -10.41 19.18
C GLY A 285 -5.07 -8.97 18.88
N TRP A 286 -5.71 -7.98 19.50
CA TRP A 286 -5.36 -6.56 19.35
C TRP A 286 -3.96 -6.25 19.91
N SER A 287 -3.64 -6.79 21.08
CA SER A 287 -2.28 -6.70 21.65
C SER A 287 -1.23 -7.37 20.75
N ALA A 288 -1.54 -8.57 20.22
CA ALA A 288 -0.65 -9.23 19.27
C ALA A 288 -0.44 -8.40 17.99
N LEU A 289 -1.48 -7.73 17.49
CA LEU A 289 -1.42 -6.83 16.35
C LEU A 289 -0.54 -5.61 16.63
N GLY A 290 -0.78 -4.89 17.72
CA GLY A 290 0.02 -3.72 18.12
C GLY A 290 1.51 -4.08 18.22
N LYS A 291 1.80 -5.21 18.85
CA LYS A 291 3.16 -5.75 18.99
C LYS A 291 3.79 -6.13 17.66
N ALA A 292 3.06 -6.79 16.78
CA ALA A 292 3.53 -7.16 15.44
C ALA A 292 3.87 -5.91 14.61
N CYS A 293 3.04 -4.87 14.69
CA CYS A 293 3.28 -3.61 13.97
C CYS A 293 4.55 -2.91 14.46
N ALA A 294 4.77 -2.84 15.77
CA ALA A 294 5.99 -2.28 16.36
C ALA A 294 7.25 -3.08 16.01
N LEU A 295 7.16 -4.43 15.98
CA LEU A 295 8.29 -5.32 15.70
C LEU A 295 8.60 -5.52 14.21
N SER A 296 7.76 -5.00 13.31
CA SER A 296 7.90 -5.12 11.86
C SER A 296 9.30 -4.70 11.36
N THR A 297 9.88 -3.64 11.93
CA THR A 297 11.21 -3.13 11.55
C THR A 297 12.34 -4.05 12.01
N VAL A 298 12.17 -4.75 13.14
CA VAL A 298 13.11 -5.77 13.64
C VAL A 298 13.08 -6.99 12.74
N LYS A 299 11.89 -7.44 12.32
CA LYS A 299 11.75 -8.54 11.35
C LYS A 299 12.42 -8.16 10.03
N ARG A 300 12.13 -6.97 9.50
CA ARG A 300 12.77 -6.45 8.28
C ARG A 300 14.29 -6.46 8.37
N ALA A 301 14.86 -5.99 9.48
CA ALA A 301 16.30 -6.00 9.72
C ALA A 301 16.87 -7.43 9.73
N LYS A 302 16.22 -8.38 10.42
CA LYS A 302 16.63 -9.79 10.46
C LYS A 302 16.53 -10.47 9.10
N ASP A 303 15.49 -10.20 8.34
CA ASP A 303 15.32 -10.75 6.99
C ASP A 303 16.39 -10.23 6.05
N ARG A 304 16.74 -8.94 6.16
CA ARG A 304 17.87 -8.36 5.43
C ARG A 304 19.22 -8.93 5.88
N GLU A 305 19.43 -9.17 7.18
CA GLU A 305 20.63 -9.85 7.70
C GLU A 305 20.78 -11.26 7.09
N LYS A 306 19.68 -12.01 7.04
CA LYS A 306 19.64 -13.35 6.44
C LYS A 306 19.99 -13.31 4.95
N LYS A 307 19.38 -12.37 4.20
CA LYS A 307 19.67 -12.17 2.77
C LYS A 307 21.14 -11.78 2.54
N LEU A 308 21.67 -10.84 3.32
CA LEU A 308 23.06 -10.41 3.24
C LEU A 308 24.03 -11.54 3.57
N LYS A 309 23.75 -12.34 4.61
CA LYS A 309 24.55 -13.50 4.98
C LYS A 309 24.61 -14.51 3.84
N THR A 310 23.47 -14.90 3.27
CA THR A 310 23.42 -15.81 2.12
C THR A 310 24.15 -15.25 0.90
N TRP A 311 24.11 -13.94 0.68
CA TRP A 311 24.85 -13.28 -0.40
C TRP A 311 26.38 -13.30 -0.15
N LEU A 312 26.84 -13.04 1.07
CA LEU A 312 28.26 -13.10 1.45
C LEU A 312 28.82 -14.53 1.36
N GLU A 313 28.04 -15.53 1.75
CA GLU A 313 28.41 -16.95 1.62
C GLU A 313 28.58 -17.36 0.15
N ARG A 314 27.81 -16.76 -0.76
CA ARG A 314 27.94 -16.98 -2.22
C ARG A 314 29.08 -16.18 -2.85
N ASN A 315 29.50 -15.07 -2.23
CA ASN A 315 30.51 -14.14 -2.76
C ASN A 315 31.65 -13.90 -1.74
N PRO A 316 32.45 -14.94 -1.40
CA PRO A 316 33.46 -14.83 -0.36
C PRO A 316 34.56 -13.83 -0.68
N SER A 317 34.83 -13.55 -1.96
CA SER A 317 35.81 -12.55 -2.42
C SER A 317 35.40 -11.11 -2.12
N LEU A 318 34.09 -10.86 -1.95
CA LEU A 318 33.54 -9.54 -1.60
C LEU A 318 33.35 -9.38 -0.09
N SER A 319 33.68 -10.41 0.69
CA SER A 319 33.73 -10.28 2.13
C SER A 319 34.85 -9.30 2.48
N PRO A 320 34.57 -8.22 3.23
CA PRO A 320 35.63 -7.31 3.65
C PRO A 320 36.70 -8.11 4.37
N ALA A 321 37.96 -7.87 4.00
CA ALA A 321 39.09 -8.57 4.62
C ALA A 321 38.96 -8.44 6.14
N PRO A 322 39.06 -9.54 6.90
CA PRO A 322 39.02 -9.46 8.35
C PRO A 322 40.11 -8.47 8.76
N ALA A 323 39.73 -7.42 9.50
CA ALA A 323 40.70 -6.51 10.08
C ALA A 323 41.78 -7.35 10.78
N PRO A 324 43.07 -7.03 10.62
CA PRO A 324 44.14 -7.80 11.24
C PRO A 324 43.79 -7.95 12.72
N PRO A 325 43.89 -9.17 13.27
CA PRO A 325 43.45 -9.43 14.63
C PRO A 325 44.20 -8.46 15.54
N ALA A 326 43.51 -7.41 16.00
CA ALA A 326 43.94 -6.71 17.19
C ALA A 326 44.13 -7.82 18.22
N ALA A 327 45.31 -7.89 18.80
CA ALA A 327 45.69 -8.88 19.79
C ALA A 327 44.81 -8.71 21.03
N VAL A 328 43.54 -9.11 20.91
CA VAL A 328 42.68 -9.41 22.02
C VAL A 328 43.30 -10.67 22.58
N GLN A 329 44.08 -10.48 23.64
CA GLN A 329 44.43 -11.54 24.56
C GLN A 329 43.14 -12.23 24.94
N ASN A 330 42.82 -13.30 24.21
CA ASN A 330 41.80 -14.25 24.57
C ASN A 330 42.32 -14.90 25.85
N ALA A 331 41.99 -14.28 26.99
CA ALA A 331 41.89 -14.96 28.26
C ALA A 331 40.84 -16.07 28.08
N MET A 332 41.32 -17.20 27.57
CA MET A 332 41.05 -18.57 28.00
C MET A 332 39.71 -18.83 28.70
N TYR A 333 38.59 -18.34 28.18
CA TYR A 333 37.29 -18.95 28.46
C TYR A 333 37.18 -20.24 27.64
N ARG A 334 37.89 -21.28 28.11
CA ARG A 334 37.52 -22.67 27.83
C ARG A 334 36.07 -22.80 28.26
N ARG A 335 35.14 -22.80 27.30
CA ARG A 335 33.78 -23.26 27.55
C ARG A 335 33.91 -24.70 28.02
N SER A 336 33.76 -24.94 29.32
CA SER A 336 33.59 -26.30 29.81
C SER A 336 32.40 -26.88 29.06
N ALA A 337 32.63 -28.02 28.40
CA ALA A 337 31.55 -28.79 27.84
C ALA A 337 30.61 -29.12 29.02
N LYS A 338 29.47 -28.43 29.10
CA LYS A 338 28.42 -28.79 30.05
C LYS A 338 28.06 -30.25 29.73
N ALA A 339 28.41 -31.14 30.66
CA ALA A 339 28.08 -32.54 30.61
C ALA A 339 26.59 -32.68 30.31
N GLY A 340 26.29 -33.35 29.19
CA GLY A 340 24.92 -33.56 28.74
C GLY A 340 24.10 -34.21 29.84
N ARG A 341 23.00 -33.57 30.20
CA ARG A 341 21.93 -34.22 30.95
C ARG A 341 21.40 -35.32 30.05
N LYS A 342 21.67 -36.58 30.41
CA LYS A 342 21.11 -37.78 29.78
C LYS A 342 19.58 -37.73 29.89
N GLY A 343 18.96 -37.04 28.94
CA GLY A 343 17.53 -37.14 28.69
C GLY A 343 17.28 -38.44 27.98
N VAL A 344 16.51 -39.31 28.63
CA VAL A 344 15.97 -40.57 28.09
C VAL A 344 15.19 -40.23 26.82
N ALA A 345 15.81 -40.46 25.66
CA ALA A 345 15.11 -40.44 24.39
C ALA A 345 14.32 -41.74 24.30
N THR A 346 13.00 -41.64 24.47
CA THR A 346 12.03 -42.62 23.98
C THR A 346 12.07 -42.61 22.45
N ALA A 347 13.07 -43.28 21.89
CA ALA A 347 13.11 -43.59 20.47
C ALA A 347 12.01 -44.62 20.17
N THR A 348 11.10 -44.27 19.28
CA THR A 348 10.19 -45.21 18.63
C THR A 348 11.01 -46.27 17.91
N ILE A 349 10.86 -47.50 18.39
CA ILE A 349 11.47 -48.71 17.87
C ILE A 349 11.00 -48.90 16.41
N SER A 350 11.88 -48.70 15.45
CA SER A 350 11.70 -49.20 14.09
C SER A 350 12.53 -50.47 13.95
N LEU A 351 11.83 -51.61 13.95
CA LEU A 351 12.37 -52.92 13.68
C LEU A 351 12.75 -53.00 12.19
N ARG A 352 14.06 -53.03 11.90
CA ARG A 352 14.59 -53.62 10.66
C ARG A 352 15.76 -54.53 10.97
N GLU A 353 15.78 -55.63 10.23
CA GLU A 353 16.60 -56.83 10.38
C GLU A 353 18.11 -56.57 10.32
N PRO A 354 18.92 -57.38 11.02
CA PRO A 354 20.37 -57.28 10.98
C PRO A 354 20.90 -57.95 9.71
N SER A 355 21.48 -57.15 8.81
CA SER A 355 22.42 -57.67 7.81
C SER A 355 23.84 -57.40 8.30
N SER A 356 24.58 -58.49 8.40
CA SER A 356 26.01 -58.55 8.69
C SER A 356 26.83 -58.01 7.52
N SER A 357 27.70 -57.04 7.79
CA SER A 357 29.09 -57.00 7.32
C SER A 357 29.73 -55.67 7.67
N SER A 358 30.80 -55.76 8.45
CA SER A 358 31.64 -54.63 8.82
C SER A 358 32.48 -54.19 7.62
N ALA A 359 32.26 -52.96 7.15
CA ALA A 359 33.27 -52.19 6.45
C ALA A 359 33.35 -50.82 7.16
N GLN A 360 34.46 -50.59 7.86
CA GLN A 360 34.80 -49.29 8.44
C GLN A 360 34.90 -48.28 7.29
N ALA A 361 33.88 -47.43 7.15
CA ALA A 361 33.95 -46.25 6.31
C ALA A 361 34.96 -45.27 6.92
N PRO A 362 35.88 -44.68 6.13
CA PRO A 362 36.80 -43.68 6.62
C PRO A 362 36.04 -42.44 7.12
N PRO A 363 36.57 -41.71 8.12
CA PRO A 363 35.94 -40.51 8.63
C PRO A 363 35.69 -39.52 7.48
N PRO A 364 34.52 -38.87 7.40
CA PRO A 364 34.25 -37.88 6.37
C PRO A 364 35.33 -36.80 6.46
N ALA A 365 36.03 -36.59 5.35
CA ALA A 365 37.03 -35.54 5.21
C ALA A 365 36.43 -34.22 5.69
N ARG A 366 37.07 -33.59 6.69
CA ARG A 366 36.68 -32.25 7.14
C ARG A 366 36.63 -31.33 5.92
N PRO A 367 35.50 -30.66 5.63
CA PRO A 367 35.46 -29.71 4.53
C PRO A 367 36.57 -28.66 4.76
N PRO A 368 37.38 -28.38 3.74
CA PRO A 368 38.53 -27.49 3.87
C PRO A 368 38.05 -26.09 4.26
N GLY A 369 38.66 -25.54 5.32
CA GLY A 369 38.66 -24.13 5.70
C GLY A 369 37.33 -23.39 5.56
N GLY A 370 36.46 -23.48 6.58
CA GLY A 370 35.29 -22.62 6.68
C GLY A 370 35.71 -21.15 6.62
N THR A 371 35.41 -20.48 5.51
CA THR A 371 35.66 -19.05 5.31
C THR A 371 34.98 -18.28 6.45
N ASN A 372 35.75 -17.50 7.19
CA ASN A 372 35.24 -16.72 8.31
C ASN A 372 34.44 -15.53 7.76
N VAL A 373 33.15 -15.74 7.46
CA VAL A 373 32.26 -14.71 6.94
C VAL A 373 32.08 -13.64 8.01
N VAL A 374 32.41 -12.39 7.68
CA VAL A 374 32.26 -11.24 8.59
C VAL A 374 30.81 -11.15 9.05
N LYS A 375 30.62 -11.13 10.37
CA LYS A 375 29.30 -11.03 10.98
C LYS A 375 28.79 -9.59 10.88
N VAL A 376 27.89 -9.35 9.93
CA VAL A 376 27.20 -8.06 9.78
C VAL A 376 25.85 -8.10 10.50
N ARG A 377 25.51 -7.03 11.23
CA ARG A 377 24.20 -6.81 11.84
C ARG A 377 23.51 -5.61 11.22
N ILE A 378 22.18 -5.60 11.23
CA ILE A 378 21.38 -4.52 10.67
C ILE A 378 20.55 -3.89 11.79
N TYR A 379 20.68 -2.57 11.90
CA TYR A 379 19.98 -1.75 12.86
C TYR A 379 18.53 -1.51 12.40
N PRO A 380 17.52 -1.91 13.19
CA PRO A 380 16.12 -1.71 12.84
C PRO A 380 15.77 -0.23 12.73
N SER A 381 15.05 0.13 11.66
CA SER A 381 14.48 1.48 11.49
C SER A 381 13.36 1.75 12.50
N THR A 382 12.98 3.01 12.64
CA THR A 382 11.88 3.43 13.51
C THR A 382 10.55 3.09 12.82
N PRO A 383 9.56 2.47 13.50
CA PRO A 383 8.25 2.21 12.90
C PRO A 383 7.57 3.52 12.49
N LYS A 384 7.00 3.57 11.27
CA LYS A 384 6.34 4.77 10.72
C LYS A 384 4.80 4.69 10.68
N ILE A 385 4.24 3.53 10.96
CA ILE A 385 2.78 3.33 10.95
C ILE A 385 2.13 4.30 11.95
N SER A 386 1.16 5.07 11.46
CA SER A 386 0.46 6.13 12.18
C SER A 386 -1.00 5.79 12.42
N SER A 387 -1.63 4.99 11.55
CA SER A 387 -2.97 4.46 11.79
C SER A 387 -3.18 3.07 11.19
N ILE A 388 -4.03 2.29 11.86
CA ILE A 388 -4.58 1.04 11.37
C ILE A 388 -6.09 1.14 11.46
N ASN A 389 -6.76 0.84 10.35
CA ASN A 389 -8.17 1.07 10.17
C ASN A 389 -8.84 -0.25 9.80
N THR A 390 -9.92 -0.59 10.47
CA THR A 390 -10.78 -1.71 10.11
C THR A 390 -12.23 -1.37 10.48
N SER A 391 -13.17 -2.22 10.07
CA SER A 391 -14.58 -2.06 10.39
C SER A 391 -14.99 -3.20 11.31
N GLU A 392 -15.34 -2.89 12.56
CA GLU A 392 -15.83 -3.88 13.52
C GLU A 392 -16.99 -3.33 14.35
N PRO A 393 -18.04 -4.10 14.69
CA PRO A 393 -19.21 -3.57 15.38
C PRO A 393 -18.90 -3.10 16.82
N ASP A 394 -19.59 -2.04 17.22
CA ASP A 394 -19.27 -1.03 18.24
C ASP A 394 -19.07 -1.46 19.71
N ALA A 395 -19.18 -2.74 20.09
CA ALA A 395 -19.31 -3.08 21.52
C ALA A 395 -18.01 -3.00 22.34
N GLU A 396 -16.82 -2.98 21.72
CA GLU A 396 -15.54 -3.12 22.43
C GLU A 396 -14.43 -2.17 21.93
N TYR A 397 -14.79 -1.02 21.35
CA TYR A 397 -13.81 -0.10 20.74
C TYR A 397 -12.68 0.33 21.68
N GLU A 398 -13.00 0.81 22.88
CA GLU A 398 -12.00 1.29 23.84
C GLU A 398 -11.14 0.15 24.40
N VAL A 399 -11.71 -1.06 24.52
CA VAL A 399 -10.97 -2.26 24.97
C VAL A 399 -9.98 -2.69 23.89
N ALA A 400 -10.43 -2.79 22.64
CA ALA A 400 -9.58 -3.09 21.49
C ALA A 400 -8.43 -2.09 21.34
N ARG A 401 -8.74 -0.81 21.50
CA ARG A 401 -7.73 0.26 21.49
C ARG A 401 -6.73 0.12 22.64
N GLY A 402 -7.18 -0.10 23.87
CA GLY A 402 -6.31 -0.32 25.02
C GLY A 402 -5.40 -1.54 24.85
N GLU A 403 -5.93 -2.67 24.40
CA GLU A 403 -5.12 -3.86 24.12
C GLU A 403 -4.09 -3.61 23.02
N PHE A 404 -4.48 -2.92 21.94
CA PHE A 404 -3.56 -2.53 20.87
C PHE A 404 -2.45 -1.61 21.37
N GLU A 405 -2.79 -0.61 22.19
CA GLU A 405 -1.83 0.32 22.79
C GLU A 405 -0.83 -0.42 23.69
N GLU A 406 -1.30 -1.31 24.57
CA GLU A 406 -0.44 -2.16 25.40
C GLU A 406 0.52 -2.99 24.54
N GLY A 407 -0.01 -3.69 23.53
CA GLY A 407 0.79 -4.50 22.61
C GLY A 407 1.85 -3.69 21.86
N TRP A 408 1.51 -2.48 21.42
CA TRP A 408 2.44 -1.56 20.77
C TRP A 408 3.59 -1.15 21.69
N GLU A 409 3.30 -0.71 22.91
CA GLU A 409 4.31 -0.33 23.91
C GLU A 409 5.26 -1.49 24.24
N ASP A 410 4.69 -2.68 24.37
CA ASP A 410 5.40 -3.95 24.55
C ASP A 410 6.38 -4.21 23.40
N GLY A 411 5.92 -3.98 22.16
CA GLY A 411 6.73 -4.08 20.96
C GLY A 411 7.84 -3.04 20.91
N ILE A 412 7.56 -1.77 21.20
CA ILE A 412 8.55 -0.68 21.23
C ILE A 412 9.65 -0.96 22.28
N THR A 413 9.27 -1.46 23.46
CA THR A 413 10.23 -1.88 24.50
C THR A 413 11.19 -2.97 23.98
N GLN A 414 10.69 -3.91 23.18
CA GLN A 414 11.53 -4.92 22.55
C GLN A 414 12.41 -4.35 21.44
N VAL A 415 11.92 -3.40 20.63
CA VAL A 415 12.75 -2.70 19.63
C VAL A 415 13.90 -1.98 20.33
N PHE A 416 13.64 -1.28 21.44
CA PHE A 416 14.64 -0.61 22.26
C PHE A 416 15.70 -1.60 22.79
N ALA A 417 15.26 -2.73 23.34
CA ALA A 417 16.17 -3.78 23.81
C ALA A 417 17.05 -4.35 22.68
N VAL A 418 16.51 -4.53 21.47
CA VAL A 418 17.27 -4.96 20.29
C VAL A 418 18.29 -3.90 19.88
N ARG A 419 17.90 -2.63 19.81
CA ARG A 419 18.79 -1.50 19.46
C ARG A 419 19.95 -1.38 20.44
N ASN A 420 19.72 -1.52 21.75
CA ASN A 420 20.77 -1.51 22.77
C ASN A 420 21.76 -2.69 22.62
N ARG A 421 21.26 -3.88 22.32
CA ARG A 421 22.15 -5.05 22.06
C ARG A 421 23.01 -4.84 20.82
N LEU A 422 22.47 -4.18 19.79
CA LEU A 422 23.22 -3.83 18.59
C LEU A 422 24.26 -2.73 18.86
N HIS A 423 23.93 -1.73 19.69
CA HIS A 423 24.90 -0.74 20.16
C HIS A 423 26.06 -1.40 20.92
N THR A 424 25.79 -2.33 21.84
CA THR A 424 26.84 -3.11 22.51
C THR A 424 27.66 -3.96 21.52
N SER A 425 27.01 -4.52 20.50
CA SER A 425 27.70 -5.28 19.44
C SER A 425 28.65 -4.38 18.65
N TRP A 426 28.21 -3.18 18.30
CA TRP A 426 29.02 -2.16 17.63
C TRP A 426 30.22 -1.73 18.48
N LYS A 427 30.03 -1.49 19.79
CA LYS A 427 31.13 -1.22 20.75
C LYS A 427 32.16 -2.35 20.77
N ASN A 428 31.71 -3.60 20.63
CA ASN A 428 32.54 -4.80 20.51
C ASN A 428 33.13 -5.00 19.09
N LYS A 429 33.17 -3.94 18.27
CA LYS A 429 33.74 -3.94 16.90
C LYS A 429 33.04 -4.90 15.93
N ILE A 430 31.78 -5.28 16.19
CA ILE A 430 30.95 -5.99 15.21
C ILE A 430 30.40 -4.95 14.23
N LYS A 431 30.45 -5.26 12.92
CA LYS A 431 29.90 -4.39 11.88
C LYS A 431 28.38 -4.27 12.02
N VAL A 432 27.88 -3.06 12.26
CA VAL A 432 26.44 -2.76 12.34
C VAL A 432 26.11 -1.71 11.28
N MET A 433 25.15 -2.04 10.42
CA MET A 433 24.72 -1.20 9.31
C MET A 433 23.27 -0.74 9.49
N ARG A 434 22.88 0.36 8.89
CA ARG A 434 21.50 0.87 8.84
C ARG A 434 20.99 0.90 7.40
N PHE A 435 19.67 1.01 7.24
CA PHE A 435 19.06 1.25 5.93
C PHE A 435 19.30 2.69 5.48
N THR A 436 19.68 2.88 4.22
CA THR A 436 19.70 4.18 3.53
C THR A 436 18.36 4.39 2.80
N GLU A 437 18.04 5.64 2.45
CA GLU A 437 16.86 5.93 1.59
C GLU A 437 17.03 5.41 0.15
N GLU A 438 18.28 5.34 -0.34
CA GLU A 438 18.61 4.95 -1.71
C GLU A 438 18.88 3.45 -1.85
N THR A 439 17.85 2.62 -1.67
CA THR A 439 18.02 1.17 -1.88
C THR A 439 17.57 0.80 -3.31
N ILE A 440 18.45 0.28 -4.20
CA ILE A 440 18.08 -0.05 -5.60
C ILE A 440 17.82 -1.56 -5.85
N SER A 441 18.74 -2.48 -5.51
CA SER A 441 18.65 -3.93 -5.80
C SER A 441 18.24 -4.82 -4.61
N GLY A 442 18.59 -4.45 -3.37
CA GLY A 442 18.31 -5.25 -2.17
C GLY A 442 19.21 -6.47 -2.05
N GLU A 443 20.26 -6.53 -2.87
CA GLU A 443 21.32 -7.54 -2.85
C GLU A 443 22.59 -6.97 -2.24
N GLY A 444 23.43 -7.85 -1.67
CA GLY A 444 24.68 -7.44 -1.01
C GLY A 444 24.49 -6.27 -0.05
N PHE A 445 25.39 -5.28 -0.13
CA PHE A 445 25.38 -4.08 0.69
C PHE A 445 24.49 -2.94 0.15
N ASP A 446 23.74 -3.16 -0.94
CA ASP A 446 22.89 -2.12 -1.52
C ASP A 446 21.85 -1.59 -0.51
N GLY A 447 21.80 -0.26 -0.45
CA GLY A 447 21.10 0.56 0.52
C GLY A 447 21.29 0.19 2.00
N LEU A 448 22.49 -0.27 2.33
CA LEU A 448 23.00 -0.37 3.69
C LEU A 448 24.21 0.53 3.84
N GLU A 449 24.27 1.29 4.92
CA GLU A 449 25.42 2.12 5.27
C GLU A 449 25.90 1.81 6.69
N ASP A 450 27.19 2.01 6.93
CA ASP A 450 27.77 1.85 8.26
C ASP A 450 27.30 2.96 9.20
N ILE A 451 27.06 2.62 10.46
CA ILE A 451 26.74 3.61 11.49
C ILE A 451 28.04 4.35 11.87
N PRO A 452 28.12 5.69 11.67
CA PRO A 452 29.38 6.43 11.73
C PRO A 452 29.93 6.54 13.16
N ASP A 453 29.06 6.76 14.15
CA ASP A 453 29.45 7.11 15.51
C ASP A 453 28.41 6.67 16.55
N ALA A 454 28.74 6.92 17.82
CA ALA A 454 27.86 6.66 18.95
C ALA A 454 26.65 7.62 19.00
N GLU A 455 26.80 8.85 18.49
CA GLU A 455 25.75 9.88 18.53
C GLU A 455 24.53 9.46 17.71
N TYR A 456 24.74 8.74 16.60
CA TYR A 456 23.65 8.14 15.84
C TYR A 456 22.77 7.22 16.70
N PHE A 457 23.35 6.41 17.60
CA PHE A 457 22.57 5.51 18.45
C PHE A 457 21.71 6.28 19.45
N ASP A 458 22.28 7.33 20.06
CA ASP A 458 21.57 8.16 21.04
C ASP A 458 20.42 8.92 20.36
N GLY A 459 20.66 9.48 19.17
CA GLY A 459 19.63 10.12 18.36
C GLY A 459 18.52 9.17 17.93
N ALA A 460 18.86 7.97 17.45
CA ALA A 460 17.88 6.95 17.06
C ALA A 460 17.07 6.43 18.26
N ILE A 461 17.67 6.35 19.44
CA ILE A 461 16.97 6.00 20.68
C ILE A 461 15.97 7.11 21.07
N ALA A 462 16.39 8.38 20.99
CA ALA A 462 15.51 9.51 21.26
C ALA A 462 14.33 9.57 20.27
N GLU A 463 14.59 9.30 18.98
CA GLU A 463 13.54 9.21 17.96
C GLU A 463 12.52 8.11 18.30
N LEU A 464 12.98 6.91 18.70
CA LEU A 464 12.10 5.81 19.09
C LEU A 464 11.24 6.16 20.30
N ALA A 465 11.81 6.86 21.28
CA ALA A 465 11.07 7.32 22.47
C ALA A 465 10.00 8.37 22.13
N ALA A 466 10.16 9.09 21.01
CA ALA A 466 9.18 10.06 20.51
C ALA A 466 8.07 9.44 19.64
N VAL A 467 8.17 8.14 19.30
CA VAL A 467 7.16 7.44 18.51
C VAL A 467 5.87 7.34 19.28
N ARG A 468 4.78 7.86 18.69
CA ARG A 468 3.44 7.76 19.24
C ARG A 468 2.80 6.43 18.86
N THR A 469 1.88 5.97 19.71
CA THR A 469 1.06 4.81 19.40
C THR A 469 0.18 5.08 18.17
N PRO A 470 0.12 4.16 17.20
CA PRO A 470 -0.72 4.30 16.02
C PRO A 470 -2.19 4.38 16.39
N LEU A 471 -2.95 5.16 15.64
CA LEU A 471 -4.38 5.31 15.85
C LEU A 471 -5.10 4.08 15.30
N LEU A 472 -5.74 3.31 16.18
CA LEU A 472 -6.66 2.23 15.80
C LEU A 472 -8.06 2.82 15.59
N CYS A 473 -8.60 2.72 14.39
CA CYS A 473 -9.95 3.20 14.07
C CYS A 473 -10.83 2.04 13.60
N LEU A 474 -11.96 1.83 14.29
CA LEU A 474 -12.92 0.74 14.01
C LEU A 474 -14.22 1.22 13.36
N SER A 475 -14.38 2.54 13.16
CA SER A 475 -15.60 3.17 12.63
C SER A 475 -16.05 2.64 11.27
N GLY A 476 -15.16 1.99 10.51
CA GLY A 476 -15.40 1.54 9.15
C GLY A 476 -15.66 2.69 8.18
N VAL A 477 -15.99 2.35 6.93
CA VAL A 477 -16.33 3.36 5.91
C VAL A 477 -17.83 3.56 5.83
N GLY A 478 -18.28 4.77 6.18
CA GLY A 478 -19.67 5.19 6.09
C GLY A 478 -20.00 6.19 7.20
N ALA A 479 -20.57 7.34 6.85
CA ALA A 479 -20.88 8.49 7.71
C ALA A 479 -21.97 8.25 8.79
N GLY A 480 -22.11 7.01 9.27
CA GLY A 480 -23.03 6.62 10.35
C GLY A 480 -22.55 7.09 11.72
N GLY A 481 -22.44 8.41 11.92
CA GLY A 481 -22.48 9.06 13.22
C GLY A 481 -21.21 9.08 14.07
N SER A 482 -20.19 8.25 13.84
CA SER A 482 -18.92 8.37 14.57
C SER A 482 -17.93 9.27 13.82
N GLU A 483 -17.55 10.38 14.44
CA GLU A 483 -16.50 11.24 13.89
C GLU A 483 -15.18 10.47 13.89
N HIS A 484 -14.64 10.26 12.70
CA HIS A 484 -13.29 9.74 12.54
C HIS A 484 -12.28 10.66 13.24
N ALA A 485 -11.37 10.06 14.01
CA ALA A 485 -10.28 10.81 14.62
C ALA A 485 -9.43 11.53 13.55
N LEU A 486 -8.94 12.72 13.89
CA LEU A 486 -8.06 13.49 13.02
C LEU A 486 -6.84 12.63 12.63
N ARG A 487 -6.56 12.52 11.32
CA ARG A 487 -5.47 11.71 10.73
C ARG A 487 -5.68 10.20 10.75
N CYS A 488 -6.91 9.70 10.90
CA CYS A 488 -7.17 8.28 10.66
C CYS A 488 -7.04 7.97 9.16
N GLY A 489 -6.67 6.72 8.84
CA GLY A 489 -6.54 6.26 7.46
C GLY A 489 -7.83 6.39 6.65
N HIS A 490 -9.03 6.24 7.25
CA HIS A 490 -10.31 6.46 6.54
C HIS A 490 -10.44 7.87 5.97
N LYS A 491 -10.04 8.90 6.72
CA LYS A 491 -10.08 10.31 6.25
C LYS A 491 -9.06 10.58 5.15
N GLU A 492 -7.88 9.97 5.26
CA GLU A 492 -6.88 10.02 4.19
C GLU A 492 -7.37 9.30 2.92
N VAL A 493 -8.11 8.19 3.09
CA VAL A 493 -8.81 7.45 2.03
C VAL A 493 -9.91 8.25 1.37
N GLU A 494 -10.68 9.02 2.13
CA GLU A 494 -11.65 9.95 1.56
C GLU A 494 -10.93 11.07 0.78
N THR A 495 -9.86 11.63 1.34
CA THR A 495 -9.12 12.74 0.74
C THR A 495 -8.41 12.36 -0.55
N ALA A 496 -7.77 11.19 -0.61
CA ALA A 496 -6.95 10.86 -1.78
C ALA A 496 -7.78 10.38 -2.99
N TRP A 497 -8.98 9.84 -2.76
CA TRP A 497 -9.83 9.25 -3.81
C TRP A 497 -11.12 9.99 -4.01
N GLY A 498 -11.55 10.84 -3.07
CA GLY A 498 -12.79 11.60 -3.11
C GLY A 498 -14.02 10.73 -3.32
N ASP A 499 -13.99 9.50 -2.81
CA ASP A 499 -15.14 8.60 -2.74
C ASP A 499 -15.43 8.25 -1.27
N ALA A 500 -16.62 8.61 -0.79
CA ALA A 500 -17.19 7.94 0.37
C ALA A 500 -17.59 6.54 -0.11
N TYR A 501 -17.00 5.47 0.45
CA TYR A 501 -17.52 4.11 0.20
C TYR A 501 -18.98 4.10 0.65
N GLN A 502 -19.88 4.05 -0.31
CA GLN A 502 -21.28 3.65 -0.12
C GLN A 502 -21.41 2.20 -0.58
#